data_AF-A0A450WMK8-F1
#
_entry.id   AF-A0A450WMK8-F1
#
_cell.length_a   1.000
_cell.length_b   1.000
_cell.length_c   1.000
_cell.angle_alpha   90.00
_cell.angle_beta   90.00
_cell.angle_gamma   90.00
#
_symmetry.space_group_name_H-M   'P 1'
#
loop_
_entity.id
_entity.type
_entity.pdbx_description
1 polymer ?
#
loop_
_entity_poly.entity_id
_entity_poly.type
_entity_poly.pdbx_seq_one_letter_code
_entity_poly.pdbx_strand_id
1 'polypeptide(L)' 'MTYKLNILKNASKDLDWFRKHNRTSYIKSFDLTREIIETPRTEIGKPGRLRYFEEEVY' A
#
# COMPACT_ATOMS: atom_id res chain seq x y z
N MET A 1 10.25 -12.31 -10.77
CA MET A 1 9.15 -12.72 -9.86
C MET A 1 7.93 -11.90 -10.25
N THR A 2 6.77 -12.52 -10.43
CA THR A 2 5.54 -11.80 -10.82
C THR A 2 4.56 -11.88 -9.66
N TYR A 3 4.09 -10.73 -9.18
CA TYR A 3 3.17 -10.64 -8.04
C TYR A 3 1.78 -10.24 -8.51
N LYS A 4 0.75 -10.76 -7.83
CA LYS A 4 -0.64 -10.36 -8.05
C LYS A 4 -1.03 -9.33 -7.01
N LEU A 5 -1.40 -8.13 -7.46
CA LEU A 5 -1.93 -7.07 -6.60
C LEU A 5 -3.46 -7.14 -6.61
N ASN A 6 -4.08 -7.23 -5.44
CA ASN A 6 -5.53 -7.11 -5.27
C ASN A 6 -5.85 -5.76 -4.64
N ILE A 7 -6.64 -4.92 -5.32
CA ILE A 7 -7.08 -3.61 -4.80
C ILE A 7 -8.57 -3.70 -4.46
N LEU A 8 -8.91 -3.40 -3.21
CA LEU A 8 -10.30 -3.35 -2.77
C LEU A 8 -11.03 -2.15 -3.40
N LYS A 9 -12.35 -2.27 -3.56
CA LYS A 9 -13.18 -1.23 -4.22
C LYS A 9 -13.10 0.13 -3.52
N ASN A 10 -12.99 0.16 -2.19
CA ASN A 10 -12.81 1.40 -1.43
C ASN A 10 -11.43 2.01 -1.69
N ALA A 11 -10.36 1.22 -1.58
CA ALA A 11 -9.00 1.68 -1.88
C ALA A 11 -8.86 2.21 -3.32
N SER A 12 -9.55 1.59 -4.29
CA SER A 12 -9.61 2.09 -5.67
C SER A 12 -10.25 3.48 -5.76
N LYS A 13 -11.32 3.74 -5.01
CA LYS A 13 -11.96 5.07 -4.96
C LYS A 13 -11.03 6.11 -4.34
N ASP A 14 -10.28 5.73 -3.30
CA ASP A 14 -9.31 6.61 -2.66
C ASP A 14 -8.17 6.96 -3.63
N LEU A 15 -7.66 5.98 -4.39
CA LEU A 15 -6.67 6.20 -5.44
C LEU A 15 -7.19 7.13 -6.55
N ASP A 16 -8.43 6.95 -7.00
CA ASP A 16 -9.05 7.85 -7.98
C ASP A 16 -9.18 9.28 -7.46
N TRP A 17 -9.50 9.43 -6.17
CA TRP A 17 -9.54 10.74 -5.53
C TRP A 17 -8.14 11.37 -5.47
N PHE A 18 -7.12 10.63 -5.02
CA PHE A 18 -5.74 11.12 -4.99
C PHE A 18 -5.23 11.48 -6.38
N ARG A 19 -5.55 10.71 -7.41
CA ARG A 19 -5.15 11.00 -8.78
C ARG A 19 -5.59 12.39 -9.25
N LYS A 20 -6.77 12.84 -8.80
CA LYS A 20 -7.36 14.14 -9.17
C LYS A 20 -6.92 15.29 -8.26
N HIS A 21 -6.69 15.03 -6.97
CA HIS A 21 -6.53 16.09 -5.96
C HIS A 21 -5.15 16.13 -5.30
N ASN A 22 -4.42 15.01 -5.29
CA ASN A 22 -3.10 14.92 -4.66
C ASN A 22 -2.22 13.87 -5.37
N ARG A 23 -1.58 14.30 -6.46
CA ARG A 23 -0.70 13.46 -7.28
C ARG A 23 0.46 12.86 -6.48
N THR A 24 0.98 13.58 -5.49
CA THR A 24 2.08 13.11 -4.63
C THR A 24 1.65 11.89 -3.83
N SER A 25 0.48 11.94 -3.17
CA SER A 25 -0.07 10.79 -2.44
C SER A 25 -0.41 9.62 -3.35
N TYR A 26 -0.90 9.89 -4.56
CA TYR A 26 -1.16 8.86 -5.56
C TYR A 26 0.13 8.09 -5.90
N ILE A 27 1.21 8.79 -6.27
CA ILE A 27 2.50 8.16 -6.60
C ILE A 27 3.06 7.43 -5.38
N LYS A 28 3.03 8.06 -4.21
CA LYS A 28 3.59 7.47 -2.98
C LYS A 28 2.95 6.13 -2.62
N SER A 29 1.66 5.95 -2.92
CA SER A 29 0.95 4.68 -2.70
C SER A 29 1.57 3.53 -3.51
N PHE A 30 2.01 3.81 -4.73
CA PHE A 30 2.68 2.80 -5.58
C PHE A 30 4.12 2.55 -5.13
N ASP A 31 4.86 3.59 -4.72
CA ASP A 31 6.21 3.41 -4.16
C ASP A 31 6.18 2.48 -2.95
N LEU A 32 5.27 2.74 -2.00
CA LEU A 32 5.10 1.90 -0.80
C LEU A 32 4.64 0.48 -1.15
N THR A 33 3.75 0.32 -2.14
CA THR A 33 3.31 -1.01 -2.58
C THR A 33 4.44 -1.82 -3.19
N ARG A 34 5.26 -1.19 -4.03
CA ARG A 34 6.43 -1.83 -4.64
C ARG A 34 7.44 -2.25 -3.57
N GLU A 35 7.65 -1.39 -2.59
CA GLU A 35 8.59 -1.66 -1.50
C GLU A 35 8.11 -2.80 -0.61
N ILE A 36 6.81 -2.88 -0.27
CA ILE A 36 6.26 -4.01 0.49
C ILE A 36 6.48 -5.35 -0.25
N ILE A 37 6.46 -5.34 -1.58
CA ILE A 37 6.73 -6.53 -2.40
C ILE A 37 8.21 -6.96 -2.30
N GLU A 38 9.15 -6.02 -2.15
CA GLU A 38 10.59 -6.29 -2.09
C GLU A 38 11.07 -6.54 -0.64
N THR A 39 10.65 -5.70 0.31
CA THR A 39 11.11 -5.63 1.71
C THR A 39 9.95 -5.29 2.69
N PRO A 40 9.00 -6.21 2.94
CA PRO A 40 7.73 -5.93 3.65
C PRO A 40 7.82 -5.42 5.10
N ARG A 41 8.98 -5.58 5.76
CA ARG A 41 9.16 -5.31 7.20
C ARG A 41 10.30 -4.34 7.51
N THR A 42 10.97 -3.86 6.48
CA THR A 42 12.16 -3.03 6.60
C THR A 42 11.96 -1.87 5.65
N GLU A 43 12.25 -0.64 6.09
CA GLU A 43 12.25 0.59 5.28
C GLU A 43 10.97 1.48 5.35
N ILE A 44 10.69 2.24 4.29
CA ILE A 44 10.00 3.53 4.21
C ILE A 44 8.53 3.40 4.65
N GLY A 45 8.05 4.42 5.36
CA GLY A 45 6.68 4.45 5.88
C GLY A 45 6.52 3.82 7.26
N LYS A 46 7.59 3.27 7.85
CA LYS A 46 7.62 2.71 9.21
C LYS A 46 6.57 1.59 9.37
N PRO A 47 6.71 0.48 8.62
CA PRO A 47 5.73 -0.61 8.64
C PRO A 47 5.53 -1.13 10.07
N GLY A 48 4.27 -1.13 10.50
CA GLY A 48 3.87 -1.53 11.85
C GLY A 48 2.96 -2.76 11.82
N ARG A 49 3.13 -3.67 12.79
CA ARG A 49 2.18 -4.77 12.97
C ARG A 49 0.87 -4.24 13.53
N LEU A 50 -0.24 -4.51 12.84
CA LEU A 50 -1.57 -4.19 13.32
C LEU A 50 -1.91 -5.09 14.52
N ARG A 51 -2.40 -4.50 15.60
CA ARG A 51 -2.60 -5.20 16.90
C ARG A 51 -3.83 -6.08 16.95
N TYR A 52 -4.83 -5.82 16.09
CA TYR A 52 -6.16 -6.43 16.17
C TYR A 52 -6.39 -7.55 15.14
N PHE A 53 -5.33 -7.99 14.46
CA PHE A 53 -5.41 -9.11 13.54
C PHE A 53 -4.69 -10.31 14.16
N GLU A 54 -5.40 -11.44 14.26
CA GLU A 54 -4.87 -12.71 14.76
C GLU A 54 -3.73 -13.22 13.87
N GLU A 55 -3.85 -12.98 12.57
CA GLU A 55 -2.85 -13.32 11.56
C GLU A 55 -2.10 -12.09 11.04
N GLU A 56 -0.92 -12.33 10.47
CA GLU A 56 -0.12 -11.30 9.86
C GLU A 56 -0.77 -10.84 8.54
N VAL A 57 -1.17 -9.58 8.49
CA VAL A 57 -1.75 -8.96 7.29
C VAL A 57 -0.69 -8.11 6.60
N TYR A 58 -0.54 -8.31 5.30
CA TYR A 58 0.36 -7.59 4.41
C TYR A 58 -0.43 -6.85 3.34
#